data_AF-C5LS88-F1
#
_entry.id   AF-C5LS88-F1
#
_cell.length_a   1.000
_cell.length_b   1.000
_cell.length_c   1.000
_cell.angle_alpha   90.00
_cell.angle_beta   90.00
_cell.angle_gamma   90.00
#
_symmetry.space_group_name_H-M   'P 1'
#
loop_
_entity.id
_entity.type
_entity.pdbx_description
1 polymer ?
#
loop_
_entity_poly.entity_id
_entity_poly.type
_entity_poly.pdbx_seq_one_letter_code
_entity_poly.pdbx_strand_id
1 'polypeptide(L)'
;AKQKADELHKAFEEVRKTKGDLSAAVPGSDREVKNKLRLIGEPICLFGEDPADRRGRLKLLLSKGKYQELLKPAAAAAAKEASRGDDKRGKVEQELFFTIGSENLMAKRRKLWDITRQKSKKVLEAEREDFHKTIDYDYNRRFTVLADALKSAHSIEEFTGAGSDTRPLSCIRLSRATRGADPHAQAPRVAVASWSGYIGIWSADEKMKRLYTLGSDGHGHSDR
;
A
#
# COMPACT_ATOMS: atom_id res chain seq x y z
N ALA A 1 -54.36 45.20 -16.04
CA ALA A 1 -53.86 44.35 -14.95
C ALA A 1 -53.29 43.02 -15.47
N LYS A 2 -54.06 42.22 -16.23
CA LYS A 2 -53.59 40.93 -16.81
C LYS A 2 -52.35 41.05 -17.71
N GLN A 3 -52.33 42.00 -18.64
CA GLN A 3 -51.19 42.19 -19.56
C GLN A 3 -49.85 42.46 -18.84
N LYS A 4 -49.85 43.29 -17.78
CA LYS A 4 -48.64 43.54 -16.96
C LYS A 4 -48.20 42.30 -16.16
N ALA A 5 -49.15 41.47 -15.72
CA ALA A 5 -48.83 40.21 -15.04
C ALA A 5 -48.24 39.18 -16.01
N ASP A 6 -48.75 39.12 -17.24
CA ASP A 6 -48.24 38.24 -18.30
C ASP A 6 -46.84 38.65 -18.78
N GLU A 7 -46.57 39.96 -18.90
CA GLU A 7 -45.24 40.49 -19.21
C GLU A 7 -44.22 40.20 -18.09
N LEU A 8 -44.62 40.40 -16.83
CA LEU A 8 -43.78 40.04 -15.68
C LEU A 8 -43.52 38.54 -15.64
N HIS A 9 -44.53 37.69 -15.88
CA HIS A 9 -44.36 36.24 -15.93
C HIS A 9 -43.40 35.81 -17.04
N LYS A 10 -43.49 36.39 -18.23
CA LYS A 10 -42.53 36.16 -19.32
C LYS A 10 -41.12 36.59 -18.95
N ALA A 11 -40.95 37.77 -18.36
CA ALA A 11 -39.65 38.25 -17.89
C ALA A 11 -39.06 37.34 -16.79
N PHE A 12 -39.89 36.84 -15.87
CA PHE A 12 -39.47 35.88 -14.84
C PHE A 12 -39.08 34.53 -15.43
N GLU A 13 -39.79 34.04 -16.47
CA GLU A 13 -39.42 32.82 -17.18
C GLU A 13 -38.12 32.97 -17.97
N GLU A 14 -37.87 34.10 -18.61
CA GLU A 14 -36.61 34.38 -19.30
C GLU A 14 -35.42 34.44 -18.34
N VAL A 15 -35.59 35.06 -17.17
CA VAL A 15 -34.57 35.07 -16.10
C VAL A 15 -34.36 33.67 -15.51
N ARG A 16 -35.40 32.84 -15.42
CA ARG A 16 -35.29 31.45 -14.96
C ARG A 16 -34.60 30.55 -15.99
N LYS A 17 -34.92 30.71 -17.29
CA LYS A 17 -34.28 29.98 -18.40
C LYS A 17 -32.79 30.31 -18.48
N THR A 18 -32.43 31.59 -18.49
CA THR A 18 -31.02 32.02 -18.48
C THR A 18 -30.26 31.48 -17.25
N LYS A 19 -30.83 31.54 -16.03
CA LYS A 19 -30.22 30.97 -14.83
C LYS A 19 -30.12 29.43 -14.84
N GLY A 20 -31.09 28.75 -15.47
CA GLY A 20 -31.13 27.30 -15.65
C GLY A 20 -30.06 26.80 -16.63
N ASP A 21 -29.94 27.46 -17.78
CA ASP A 21 -28.96 27.15 -18.82
C ASP A 21 -27.52 27.35 -18.33
N LEU A 22 -27.30 28.38 -17.49
CA LEU A 22 -26.03 28.64 -16.81
C LEU A 22 -25.67 27.61 -15.73
N SER A 23 -26.67 26.94 -15.13
CA SER A 23 -26.43 25.87 -14.15
C SER A 23 -26.02 24.56 -14.81
N ALA A 24 -26.50 24.32 -16.03
CA ALA A 24 -26.14 23.14 -16.83
C ALA A 24 -24.74 23.24 -17.47
N ALA A 25 -24.21 24.45 -17.67
CA ALA A 25 -22.92 24.67 -18.33
C ALA A 25 -21.67 24.46 -17.43
N VAL A 26 -21.84 24.45 -16.10
CA VAL A 26 -20.73 24.36 -15.15
C VAL A 26 -20.51 22.92 -14.67
N PRO A 27 -19.32 22.34 -14.89
CA PRO A 27 -19.01 20.98 -14.46
C PRO A 27 -19.24 20.73 -12.97
N GLY A 28 -19.62 19.50 -12.62
CA GLY A 28 -19.71 19.06 -11.23
C GLY A 28 -18.36 18.70 -10.60
N SER A 29 -17.37 18.36 -11.42
CA SER A 29 -16.03 17.99 -10.97
C SER A 29 -15.15 19.21 -10.72
N ASP A 30 -14.57 19.30 -9.52
CA ASP A 30 -13.66 20.40 -9.14
C ASP A 30 -12.43 20.49 -10.07
N ARG A 31 -11.96 19.34 -10.58
CA ARG A 31 -10.85 19.29 -11.55
C ARG A 31 -11.19 20.04 -12.84
N GLU A 32 -12.41 19.87 -13.35
CA GLU A 32 -12.85 20.55 -14.56
C GLU A 32 -13.12 22.05 -14.34
N VAL A 33 -13.62 22.41 -13.15
CA VAL A 33 -13.81 23.82 -12.75
C VAL A 33 -12.47 24.55 -12.74
N LYS A 34 -11.42 23.97 -12.14
CA LYS A 34 -10.06 24.53 -12.13
C LYS A 34 -9.48 24.71 -13.53
N ASN A 35 -9.71 23.74 -14.42
CA ASN A 35 -9.26 23.81 -15.80
C ASN A 35 -9.95 24.95 -16.57
N LYS A 36 -11.27 25.13 -16.39
CA LYS A 36 -12.01 26.23 -17.03
C LYS A 36 -11.58 27.59 -16.49
N LEU A 37 -11.33 27.72 -15.19
CA LEU A 37 -10.81 28.97 -14.61
C LEU A 37 -9.43 29.34 -15.16
N ARG A 38 -8.53 28.36 -15.23
CA ARG A 38 -7.21 28.53 -15.86
C ARG A 38 -7.33 28.96 -17.33
N LEU A 39 -8.29 28.39 -18.05
CA LEU A 39 -8.53 28.70 -19.45
C LEU A 39 -9.04 30.13 -19.66
N ILE A 40 -9.86 30.63 -18.74
CA ILE A 40 -10.38 32.00 -18.76
C ILE A 40 -9.30 33.01 -18.31
N GLY A 41 -8.15 32.54 -17.81
CA GLY A 41 -7.08 33.39 -17.29
C GLY A 41 -7.35 33.93 -15.88
N GLU A 42 -8.33 33.36 -15.18
CA GLU A 42 -8.69 33.74 -13.82
C GLU A 42 -7.93 32.88 -12.79
N PRO A 43 -7.64 33.39 -11.59
CA PRO A 43 -7.00 32.62 -10.53
C PRO A 43 -7.73 31.30 -10.25
N ILE A 44 -6.95 30.21 -10.14
CA ILE A 44 -7.48 28.84 -10.01
C ILE A 44 -8.20 28.66 -8.66
N CYS A 45 -7.58 29.13 -7.58
CA CYS A 45 -8.15 29.12 -6.24
C CYS A 45 -7.84 30.47 -5.56
N LEU A 46 -8.82 31.02 -4.85
CA LEU A 46 -8.61 32.14 -3.92
C LEU A 46 -8.37 31.61 -2.49
N PHE A 47 -7.79 32.44 -1.62
CA PHE A 47 -7.54 32.06 -0.22
C PHE A 47 -8.86 31.83 0.52
N GLY A 48 -9.00 30.67 1.18
CA GLY A 48 -10.23 30.28 1.87
C GLY A 48 -11.40 29.88 0.95
N GLU A 49 -11.15 29.68 -0.35
CA GLU A 49 -12.19 29.29 -1.32
C GLU A 49 -12.41 27.77 -1.34
N ASP A 50 -13.60 27.34 -0.93
CA ASP A 50 -14.03 25.94 -1.01
C ASP A 50 -14.39 25.53 -2.44
N PRO A 51 -14.43 24.22 -2.77
CA PRO A 51 -14.81 23.73 -4.10
C PRO A 51 -16.19 24.22 -4.58
N ALA A 52 -17.14 24.38 -3.66
CA ALA A 52 -18.47 24.91 -3.96
C ALA A 52 -18.43 26.40 -4.35
N ASP A 53 -17.65 27.20 -3.62
CA ASP A 53 -17.48 28.63 -3.88
C ASP A 53 -16.75 28.87 -5.20
N ARG A 54 -15.73 28.05 -5.49
CA ARG A 54 -15.02 28.05 -6.78
C ARG A 54 -15.95 27.79 -7.95
N ARG A 55 -16.86 26.82 -7.81
CA ARG A 55 -17.89 26.52 -8.81
C ARG A 55 -18.87 27.69 -8.95
N GLY A 56 -19.26 28.32 -7.84
CA GLY A 56 -20.10 29.52 -7.82
C GLY A 56 -19.46 30.70 -8.55
N ARG A 57 -18.16 30.93 -8.35
CA ARG A 57 -17.39 31.96 -9.04
C ARG A 57 -17.30 31.68 -10.54
N LEU A 58 -16.99 30.45 -10.95
CA LEU A 58 -16.98 30.09 -12.36
C LEU A 58 -18.36 30.33 -13.02
N LYS A 59 -19.46 30.06 -12.30
CA LYS A 59 -20.82 30.34 -12.77
C LYS A 59 -21.06 31.84 -12.97
N LEU A 60 -20.61 32.67 -12.04
CA LEU A 60 -20.71 34.14 -12.13
C LEU A 60 -19.88 34.72 -13.28
N LEU A 61 -18.69 34.16 -13.53
CA LEU A 61 -17.82 34.58 -14.62
C LEU A 61 -18.42 34.22 -15.99
N LEU A 62 -19.00 33.03 -16.13
CA LEU A 62 -19.67 32.60 -17.36
C LEU A 62 -20.99 33.35 -17.60
N SER A 63 -21.71 33.74 -16.55
CA SER A 63 -22.95 34.52 -16.69
C SER A 63 -22.72 35.94 -17.19
N LYS A 64 -21.53 36.51 -16.96
CA LYS A 64 -21.16 37.85 -17.45
C LYS A 64 -20.87 37.87 -18.96
N GLY A 65 -20.94 36.74 -19.66
CA GLY A 65 -20.81 36.64 -21.12
C GLY A 65 -19.41 36.89 -21.69
N LYS A 66 -18.53 37.58 -20.93
CA LYS A 66 -17.18 38.02 -21.35
C LYS A 66 -16.27 36.90 -21.85
N TYR A 67 -16.51 35.67 -21.43
CA TYR A 67 -15.58 34.56 -21.65
C TYR A 67 -16.17 33.42 -22.47
N GLN A 68 -17.42 33.53 -22.94
CA GLN A 68 -18.06 32.47 -23.73
C GLN A 68 -17.36 32.22 -25.07
N GLU A 69 -16.74 33.25 -25.65
CA GLU A 69 -15.98 33.11 -26.91
C GLU A 69 -14.62 32.43 -26.72
N LEU A 70 -13.98 32.59 -25.55
CA LEU A 70 -12.70 31.94 -25.22
C LEU A 70 -12.85 30.43 -24.96
N LEU A 71 -14.04 29.98 -24.54
CA LEU A 71 -14.29 28.54 -24.30
C LEU A 71 -14.60 27.75 -25.59
N LYS A 72 -15.02 28.41 -26.68
CA LYS A 72 -15.39 27.74 -27.95
C LYS A 72 -14.20 27.13 -28.72
N PRO A 73 -13.09 27.84 -28.98
CA PRO A 73 -11.94 27.27 -29.68
C PRO A 73 -11.03 26.44 -28.78
N ALA A 74 -11.11 26.63 -27.46
CA ALA A 74 -10.28 25.95 -26.49
C ALA A 74 -10.75 24.53 -26.12
N ALA A 75 -12.00 24.16 -26.37
CA ALA A 75 -12.44 22.77 -26.21
C ALA A 75 -11.67 21.81 -27.14
N ALA A 76 -11.31 22.27 -28.34
CA ALA A 76 -10.53 21.49 -29.31
C ALA A 76 -9.02 21.45 -28.98
N ALA A 77 -8.46 22.55 -28.43
CA ALA A 77 -7.05 22.62 -28.05
C ALA A 77 -6.77 21.96 -26.68
N ALA A 78 -7.65 22.14 -25.70
CA ALA A 78 -7.52 21.53 -24.38
C ALA A 78 -7.73 20.00 -24.41
N ALA A 79 -8.51 19.46 -25.36
CA ALA A 79 -8.58 18.01 -25.60
C ALA A 79 -7.23 17.45 -26.10
N LYS A 80 -6.47 18.22 -26.89
CA LYS A 80 -5.12 17.85 -27.36
C LYS A 80 -4.01 18.07 -26.33
N GLU A 81 -4.19 18.98 -25.38
CA GLU A 81 -3.21 19.26 -24.32
C GLU A 81 -3.44 18.43 -23.06
N ALA A 82 -4.70 18.14 -22.69
CA ALA A 82 -5.03 17.22 -21.59
C ALA A 82 -4.64 15.76 -21.89
N SER A 83 -4.50 15.39 -23.16
CA SER A 83 -3.88 14.12 -23.58
C SER A 83 -2.35 14.17 -23.68
N ARG A 84 -1.72 15.35 -23.57
CA ARG A 84 -0.25 15.52 -23.65
C ARG A 84 0.43 15.75 -22.32
N GLY A 85 -0.31 16.17 -21.29
CA GLY A 85 0.25 16.69 -20.03
C GLY A 85 0.33 15.74 -18.83
N ASP A 86 -0.36 14.59 -18.84
CA ASP A 86 -0.43 13.69 -17.66
C ASP A 86 0.06 12.25 -17.95
N ASP A 87 0.29 11.88 -19.22
CA ASP A 87 0.71 10.52 -19.63
C ASP A 87 2.22 10.38 -19.92
N LYS A 88 3.02 11.43 -19.71
CA LYS A 88 4.49 11.41 -19.95
C LYS A 88 5.33 11.04 -18.73
N ARG A 89 4.73 10.73 -17.58
CA ARG A 89 5.33 9.69 -16.74
C ARG A 89 4.90 8.39 -17.36
N GLY A 90 5.62 8.00 -18.41
CA GLY A 90 5.32 6.77 -19.13
C GLY A 90 5.02 5.71 -18.08
N LYS A 91 3.78 5.22 -18.07
CA LYS A 91 3.51 3.88 -17.59
C LYS A 91 4.42 3.03 -18.46
N VAL A 92 5.63 2.80 -17.97
CA VAL A 92 6.40 1.65 -18.40
C VAL A 92 5.49 0.53 -17.96
N GLU A 93 4.63 0.09 -18.87
CA GLU A 93 4.07 -1.24 -18.80
C GLU A 93 5.31 -2.10 -18.61
N GLN A 94 5.50 -2.59 -17.39
CA GLN A 94 6.61 -3.46 -17.06
C GLN A 94 6.30 -4.75 -17.81
N GLU A 95 6.63 -4.76 -19.10
CA GLU A 95 6.46 -5.91 -19.96
C GLU A 95 7.30 -7.03 -19.37
N LEU A 96 6.67 -8.19 -19.15
CA LEU A 96 7.37 -9.38 -18.71
C LEU A 96 8.23 -9.88 -19.87
N PHE A 97 9.52 -9.56 -19.86
CA PHE A 97 10.48 -10.11 -20.80
C PHE A 97 11.39 -11.13 -20.11
N PHE A 98 11.66 -12.23 -20.81
CA PHE A 98 12.54 -13.28 -20.33
C PHE A 98 13.95 -13.08 -20.85
N THR A 99 14.94 -13.22 -19.98
CA THR A 99 16.36 -13.25 -20.35
C THR A 99 16.91 -14.65 -20.15
N ILE A 100 17.86 -15.03 -21.00
CA ILE A 100 18.56 -16.31 -20.88
C ILE A 100 19.44 -16.25 -19.63
N GLY A 101 19.22 -17.18 -18.70
CA GLY A 101 20.02 -17.30 -17.49
C GLY A 101 21.32 -18.06 -17.73
N SER A 102 22.31 -17.87 -16.85
CA SER A 102 23.58 -18.61 -16.90
C SER A 102 23.39 -20.11 -16.65
N GLU A 103 24.33 -20.93 -17.12
CA GLU A 103 24.31 -22.38 -16.90
C GLU A 103 24.33 -22.76 -15.41
N ASN A 104 25.10 -22.01 -14.60
CA ASN A 104 25.14 -22.17 -13.14
C ASN A 104 23.76 -21.94 -12.50
N LEU A 105 23.00 -20.95 -12.99
CA LEU A 105 21.64 -20.69 -12.53
C LEU A 105 20.70 -21.85 -12.92
N MET A 106 20.83 -22.38 -14.14
CA MET A 106 20.05 -23.52 -14.59
C MET A 106 20.32 -24.77 -13.74
N ALA A 107 21.59 -25.08 -13.48
CA ALA A 107 21.98 -26.21 -12.63
C ALA A 107 21.42 -26.09 -11.20
N LYS A 108 21.50 -24.89 -10.59
CA LYS A 108 20.90 -24.63 -9.27
C LYS A 108 19.38 -24.75 -9.27
N ARG A 109 18.70 -24.28 -10.34
CA ARG A 109 17.24 -24.43 -10.49
C ARG A 109 16.80 -25.88 -10.56
N ARG A 110 17.55 -26.75 -11.27
CA ARG A 110 17.28 -28.20 -11.27
C ARG A 110 17.41 -28.81 -9.87
N LYS A 111 18.49 -28.50 -9.15
CA LYS A 111 18.66 -28.95 -7.76
C LYS A 111 17.54 -28.46 -6.84
N LEU A 112 17.14 -27.20 -6.99
CA LEU A 112 16.03 -26.64 -6.23
C LEU A 112 14.72 -27.39 -6.54
N TRP A 113 14.44 -27.65 -7.82
CA TRP A 113 13.28 -28.42 -8.26
C TRP A 113 13.25 -29.82 -7.63
N ASP A 114 14.37 -30.53 -7.60
CA ASP A 114 14.43 -31.87 -7.01
C ASP A 114 14.10 -31.82 -5.50
N ILE A 115 14.63 -30.83 -4.78
CA ILE A 115 14.37 -30.62 -3.36
C ILE A 115 12.91 -30.21 -3.12
N THR A 116 12.39 -29.24 -3.88
CA THR A 116 11.02 -28.74 -3.69
C THR A 116 10.02 -29.82 -4.04
N ARG A 117 10.22 -30.55 -5.15
CA ARG A 117 9.35 -31.66 -5.55
C ARG A 117 9.23 -32.72 -4.47
N GLN A 118 10.35 -33.14 -3.87
CA GLN A 118 10.34 -34.13 -2.78
C GLN A 118 9.64 -33.60 -1.52
N LYS A 119 9.89 -32.34 -1.15
CA LYS A 119 9.22 -31.71 0.00
C LYS A 119 7.73 -31.54 -0.21
N SER A 120 7.31 -31.03 -1.37
CA SER A 120 5.90 -30.85 -1.74
C SER A 120 5.17 -32.18 -1.76
N LYS A 121 5.79 -33.25 -2.28
CA LYS A 121 5.22 -34.60 -2.22
C LYS A 121 4.95 -35.03 -0.77
N LYS A 122 5.94 -34.90 0.13
CA LYS A 122 5.78 -35.25 1.55
C LYS A 122 4.69 -34.45 2.25
N VAL A 123 4.59 -33.15 1.95
CA VAL A 123 3.53 -32.28 2.51
C VAL A 123 2.15 -32.75 2.04
N LEU A 124 1.99 -33.02 0.74
CA LEU A 124 0.72 -33.49 0.18
C LEU A 124 0.35 -34.89 0.68
N GLU A 125 1.32 -35.78 0.88
CA GLU A 125 1.08 -37.10 1.46
C GLU A 125 0.62 -36.99 2.93
N ALA A 126 1.30 -36.17 3.74
CA ALA A 126 0.88 -35.90 5.12
C ALA A 126 -0.52 -35.27 5.18
N GLU A 127 -0.82 -34.32 4.30
CA GLU A 127 -2.14 -33.69 4.22
C GLU A 127 -3.23 -34.67 3.78
N ARG A 128 -2.93 -35.59 2.84
CA ARG A 128 -3.85 -36.67 2.46
C ARG A 128 -4.09 -37.64 3.60
N GLU A 129 -3.03 -38.05 4.31
CA GLU A 129 -3.17 -38.89 5.49
C GLU A 129 -3.99 -38.21 6.58
N ASP A 130 -3.75 -36.92 6.83
CA ASP A 130 -4.55 -36.12 7.76
C ASP A 130 -6.00 -36.02 7.30
N PHE A 131 -6.25 -35.79 6.01
CA PHE A 131 -7.58 -35.73 5.44
C PHE A 131 -8.33 -37.06 5.60
N HIS A 132 -7.68 -38.18 5.25
CA HIS A 132 -8.24 -39.53 5.41
C HIS A 132 -8.53 -39.85 6.87
N LYS A 133 -7.67 -39.43 7.81
CA LYS A 133 -7.92 -39.53 9.26
C LYS A 133 -9.08 -38.64 9.74
N THR A 134 -9.34 -37.52 9.07
CA THR A 134 -10.42 -36.58 9.43
C THR A 134 -11.78 -36.87 8.80
N ILE A 135 -11.85 -37.74 7.79
CA ILE A 135 -13.13 -38.23 7.26
C ILE A 135 -13.85 -39.08 8.32
N ASP A 136 -13.11 -39.80 9.17
CA ASP A 136 -13.59 -40.22 10.49
C ASP A 136 -13.58 -38.99 11.42
N TYR A 137 -14.75 -38.41 11.62
CA TYR A 137 -14.94 -37.12 12.27
C TYR A 137 -14.54 -37.13 13.76
N ASP A 138 -13.32 -36.70 14.08
CA ASP A 138 -12.93 -36.50 15.49
C ASP A 138 -12.93 -35.00 15.85
N TYR A 139 -14.10 -34.49 16.25
CA TYR A 139 -14.28 -33.17 16.88
C TYR A 139 -13.25 -32.94 18.00
N ASN A 140 -12.83 -34.01 18.69
CA ASN A 140 -11.85 -33.93 19.76
C ASN A 140 -10.45 -33.59 19.26
N ARG A 141 -10.06 -33.95 18.02
CA ARG A 141 -8.73 -33.58 17.48
C ARG A 141 -8.60 -32.08 17.27
N ARG A 142 -9.64 -31.42 16.76
CA ARG A 142 -9.64 -29.95 16.60
C ARG A 142 -9.62 -29.26 17.96
N PHE A 143 -10.44 -29.76 18.89
CA PHE A 143 -10.50 -29.22 20.25
C PHE A 143 -9.16 -29.41 20.99
N THR A 144 -8.51 -30.56 20.87
CA THR A 144 -7.21 -30.84 21.51
C THR A 144 -6.09 -29.97 20.93
N VAL A 145 -5.99 -29.85 19.60
CA VAL A 145 -5.00 -28.97 18.96
C VAL A 145 -5.19 -27.52 19.40
N LEU A 146 -6.43 -27.03 19.44
CA LEU A 146 -6.73 -25.68 19.92
C LEU A 146 -6.44 -25.53 21.41
N ALA A 147 -6.81 -26.52 22.24
CA ALA A 147 -6.54 -26.51 23.66
C ALA A 147 -5.03 -26.50 23.95
N ASP A 148 -4.23 -27.26 23.21
CA ASP A 148 -2.79 -27.29 23.36
C ASP A 148 -2.14 -26.00 22.87
N ALA A 149 -2.62 -25.43 21.77
CA ALA A 149 -2.21 -24.10 21.32
C ALA A 149 -2.52 -23.04 22.37
N LEU A 150 -3.72 -23.06 22.96
CA LEU A 150 -4.10 -22.15 24.04
C LEU A 150 -3.23 -22.35 25.28
N LYS A 151 -3.00 -23.59 25.75
CA LYS A 151 -2.08 -23.86 26.87
C LYS A 151 -0.69 -23.29 26.59
N SER A 152 -0.18 -23.49 25.37
CA SER A 152 1.13 -22.97 24.96
C SER A 152 1.16 -21.44 24.93
N ALA A 153 0.05 -20.80 24.55
CA ALA A 153 -0.08 -19.34 24.56
C ALA A 153 -0.14 -18.77 25.99
N HIS A 154 -0.79 -19.47 26.92
CA HIS A 154 -0.84 -19.07 28.33
C HIS A 154 0.51 -19.25 29.04
N SER A 155 1.37 -20.14 28.54
CA SER A 155 2.75 -20.30 29.04
C SER A 155 3.74 -19.27 28.47
N ILE A 156 3.28 -18.31 27.67
CA ILE A 156 4.15 -17.23 27.17
C ILE A 156 4.35 -16.23 28.30
N GLU A 157 5.54 -16.24 28.89
CA GLU A 157 5.96 -15.24 29.87
C GLU A 157 6.80 -14.14 29.21
N GLU A 158 6.63 -12.91 29.68
CA GLU A 158 7.44 -11.79 29.20
C GLU A 158 8.85 -11.88 29.80
N PHE A 159 9.82 -12.21 28.97
CA PHE A 159 11.23 -12.15 29.34
C PHE A 159 11.84 -10.82 28.89
N THR A 160 12.15 -9.95 29.85
CA THR A 160 12.86 -8.70 29.59
C THR A 160 14.36 -8.92 29.74
N GLY A 161 15.04 -9.19 28.62
CA GLY A 161 16.49 -9.31 28.57
C GLY A 161 17.18 -7.95 28.57
N ALA A 162 18.10 -7.74 29.51
CA ALA A 162 18.88 -6.51 29.60
C ALA A 162 19.88 -6.36 28.43
N GLY A 163 19.84 -5.19 27.78
CA GLY A 163 20.88 -4.69 26.89
C GLY A 163 20.72 -5.09 25.43
N SER A 164 19.71 -4.54 24.76
CA SER A 164 19.84 -4.29 23.32
C SER A 164 20.60 -3.00 23.09
N ASP A 165 21.11 -2.87 21.87
CA ASP A 165 21.72 -1.66 21.36
C ASP A 165 20.82 -0.40 21.50
N THR A 166 21.44 0.77 21.39
CA THR A 166 20.82 2.11 21.44
C THR A 166 19.82 2.37 20.31
N ARG A 167 19.96 1.67 19.19
CA ARG A 167 19.07 1.74 18.03
C ARG A 167 18.05 0.60 18.04
N PRO A 168 16.88 0.79 17.39
CA PRO A 168 15.87 -0.26 17.33
C PRO A 168 16.40 -1.52 16.65
N LEU A 169 15.90 -2.68 17.09
CA LEU A 169 16.20 -3.96 16.47
C LEU A 169 15.56 -4.05 15.08
N SER A 170 16.33 -4.49 14.08
CA SER A 170 15.87 -4.68 12.70
C SER A 170 15.26 -6.07 12.47
N CYS A 171 15.84 -7.11 13.07
CA CYS A 171 15.36 -8.47 12.90
C CYS A 171 15.72 -9.38 14.08
N ILE A 172 14.83 -10.32 14.37
CA ILE A 172 15.04 -11.39 15.35
C ILE A 172 14.78 -12.73 14.64
N ARG A 173 15.69 -13.69 14.79
CA ARG A 173 15.59 -15.03 14.18
C ARG A 173 15.99 -16.12 15.15
N LEU A 174 15.14 -17.13 15.28
CA LEU A 174 15.44 -18.34 16.04
C LEU A 174 16.16 -19.35 15.13
N SER A 175 17.28 -19.91 15.60
CA SER A 175 17.92 -21.05 14.95
C SER A 175 17.01 -22.26 15.06
N ARG A 176 16.90 -23.06 13.99
CA ARG A 176 16.22 -24.34 14.08
C ARG A 176 17.01 -25.25 15.02
N ALA A 177 16.36 -25.79 16.05
CA ALA A 177 16.94 -26.91 16.78
C ALA A 177 17.05 -28.09 15.79
N THR A 178 18.26 -28.41 15.35
CA THR A 178 18.53 -29.63 14.61
C THR A 178 18.43 -30.79 15.60
N ARG A 179 17.21 -31.28 15.84
CA ARG A 179 17.00 -32.55 16.55
C ARG A 179 17.62 -33.67 15.70
N GLY A 180 18.89 -34.00 15.96
CA GLY A 180 19.51 -35.28 15.61
C GLY A 180 20.36 -35.37 14.34
N ALA A 181 20.84 -34.29 13.72
CA ALA A 181 21.65 -34.39 12.49
C ALA A 181 23.06 -33.78 12.55
N ASP A 182 23.43 -33.07 13.63
CA ASP A 182 24.74 -32.44 13.74
C ASP A 182 25.42 -32.80 15.08
N PRO A 183 26.70 -33.24 15.11
CA PRO A 183 27.44 -33.51 16.35
C PRO A 183 27.67 -32.26 17.22
N HIS A 184 27.48 -31.06 16.64
CA HIS A 184 27.48 -29.77 17.33
C HIS A 184 26.07 -29.26 17.64
N ALA A 185 25.08 -30.16 17.84
CA ALA A 185 23.70 -29.84 18.22
C ALA A 185 23.63 -29.03 19.53
N GLN A 186 23.90 -27.73 19.40
CA GLN A 186 23.84 -26.74 20.45
C GLN A 186 22.37 -26.42 20.72
N ALA A 187 22.09 -25.99 21.95
CA ALA A 187 20.80 -25.44 22.34
C ALA A 187 20.31 -24.42 21.29
N PRO A 188 18.98 -24.31 21.06
CA PRO A 188 18.44 -23.29 20.17
C PRO A 188 18.99 -21.92 20.55
N ARG A 189 19.22 -21.07 19.55
CA ARG A 189 19.80 -19.73 19.69
C ARG A 189 18.92 -18.69 19.04
N VAL A 190 18.99 -17.48 19.55
CA VAL A 190 18.32 -16.31 18.97
C VAL A 190 19.38 -15.37 18.42
N ALA A 191 19.28 -15.06 17.13
CA ALA A 191 20.05 -14.00 16.50
C ALA A 191 19.20 -12.72 16.48
N VAL A 192 19.79 -11.63 16.97
CA VAL A 192 19.20 -10.30 17.04
C VAL A 192 20.09 -9.34 16.26
N ALA A 193 19.51 -8.55 15.35
CA ALA A 193 20.23 -7.51 14.63
C ALA A 193 19.59 -6.13 14.88
N SER A 194 20.42 -5.09 14.85
CA SER A 194 20.04 -3.69 15.05
C SER A 194 20.45 -2.82 13.86
N TRP A 195 19.83 -1.65 13.74
CA TRP A 195 20.15 -0.64 12.73
C TRP A 195 21.53 0.01 12.90
N SER A 196 22.20 -0.16 14.05
CA SER A 196 23.60 0.24 14.23
C SER A 196 24.61 -0.69 13.55
N GLY A 197 24.15 -1.85 13.05
CA GLY A 197 25.02 -2.94 12.62
C GLY A 197 25.41 -3.91 13.76
N TYR A 198 24.89 -3.69 14.98
CA TYR A 198 25.02 -4.67 16.07
C TYR A 198 24.29 -5.97 15.74
N ILE A 199 24.98 -7.10 15.92
CA ILE A 199 24.41 -8.45 15.85
C ILE A 199 24.77 -9.20 17.14
N GLY A 200 23.74 -9.56 17.91
CA GLY A 200 23.87 -10.37 19.12
C GLY A 200 23.33 -11.77 18.92
N ILE A 201 24.09 -12.79 19.33
CA ILE A 201 23.62 -14.17 19.39
C ILE A 201 23.40 -14.53 20.86
N TRP A 202 22.21 -15.02 21.15
CA TRP A 202 21.73 -15.36 22.49
C TRP A 202 21.40 -16.85 22.56
N SER A 203 21.55 -17.46 23.74
CA SER A 203 20.98 -18.79 24.01
C SER A 203 19.46 -18.67 24.11
N ALA A 204 18.69 -19.61 23.58
CA ALA A 204 17.23 -19.62 23.69
C ALA A 204 16.72 -20.39 24.93
N ASP A 205 17.54 -20.47 25.98
CA ASP A 205 17.16 -21.04 27.28
C ASP A 205 16.51 -19.96 28.15
N GLU A 206 15.89 -20.36 29.27
CA GLU A 206 15.21 -19.46 30.24
C GLU A 206 16.07 -18.25 30.69
N LYS A 207 17.40 -18.40 30.69
CA LYS A 207 18.34 -17.36 31.12
C LYS A 207 18.72 -16.39 30.00
N MET A 208 18.34 -16.65 28.74
CA MET A 208 18.67 -15.87 27.54
C MET A 208 20.03 -15.19 27.62
N LYS A 209 21.09 -16.01 27.76
CA LYS A 209 22.45 -15.49 27.93
C LYS A 209 23.02 -15.05 26.58
N ARG A 210 23.61 -13.86 26.52
CA ARG A 210 24.37 -13.40 25.35
C ARG A 210 25.61 -14.27 25.17
N LEU A 211 25.73 -14.91 24.01
CA LEU A 211 26.84 -15.80 23.65
C LEU A 211 27.90 -15.08 22.85
N TYR A 212 27.48 -14.37 21.79
CA TYR A 212 28.38 -13.68 20.87
C TYR A 212 27.82 -12.30 20.54
N THR A 213 28.72 -11.38 20.24
CA THR A 213 28.39 -10.04 19.77
C THR A 213 29.31 -9.69 18.61
N LEU A 214 28.73 -9.07 17.59
CA LEU A 214 29.45 -8.53 16.45
C LEU A 214 28.99 -7.07 16.27
N GLY A 215 29.94 -6.15 16.17
CA GLY A 215 29.71 -4.71 16.18
C GLY A 215 30.13 -4.07 17.49
N SER A 216 30.57 -2.80 17.45
CA SER A 216 30.96 -2.06 18.65
C SER A 216 29.73 -1.69 19.47
N ASP A 217 29.78 -1.89 20.78
CA ASP A 217 28.79 -1.39 21.75
C ASP A 217 28.77 0.16 21.72
N GLY A 218 28.03 0.74 20.78
CA GLY A 218 27.54 2.12 20.82
C GLY A 218 28.54 3.27 20.97
N HIS A 219 29.86 3.06 20.94
CA HIS A 219 30.87 4.13 21.02
C HIS A 219 31.44 4.44 19.63
N GLY A 220 30.55 4.67 18.68
CA GLY A 220 30.87 5.16 17.34
C GLY A 220 30.40 6.60 17.19
N HIS A 221 31.10 7.54 17.84
CA HIS A 221 30.96 8.97 17.55
C HIS A 221 31.31 9.17 16.06
N SER A 222 30.31 9.47 15.24
CA SER A 222 30.53 9.96 13.87
C SER A 222 29.49 11.02 13.53
N ASP A 223 29.55 12.12 14.26
CA ASP A 223 29.28 13.43 13.68
C ASP A 223 30.59 13.91 13.05
N ARG A 224 30.73 13.70 11.73
CA ARG A 224 31.56 14.51 10.83
C ARG A 224 31.00 14.43 9.43
#